data_AF-A0A6G0JVF6-F1
#
_entry.id   AF-A0A6G0JVF6-F1
#
_cell.length_a   1.000
_cell.length_b   1.000
_cell.length_c   1.000
_cell.angle_alpha   90.00
_cell.angle_beta   90.00
_cell.angle_gamma   90.00
#
_symmetry.space_group_name_H-M   'P 1'
#
loop_
_entity.id
_entity.type
_entity.pdbx_description
1 polymer ?
#
loop_
_entity_poly.entity_id
_entity_poly.type
_entity_poly.pdbx_seq_one_letter_code
_entity_poly.pdbx_strand_id
1 'polypeptide(L)'
;MRGLVNAESQQEYDDGKVALLETLDSDKENHLYMSFMQHWDTTTDEWVMFKRGGVPHLKNNTNNRLETKWRRVKKVVDGNFTIDELVAMLITLQEYAEERYLAEFHRVGSRPPMAEDPELTGLALQLSNYAFRMVAEQHKLAIGPTASYDIEVDGVKTTLTNPGTGKTHEVDARVRFLYIFGFSV
;
A
#
# COMPACT_ATOMS: atom_id res chain seq x y z
N MET A 1 10.27 9.41 -23.15
CA MET A 1 9.43 8.66 -22.18
C MET A 1 9.78 8.90 -20.71
N ARG A 2 11.02 8.72 -20.24
CA ARG A 2 11.34 8.89 -18.80
C ARG A 2 11.00 10.29 -18.26
N GLY A 3 11.22 11.34 -19.06
CA GLY A 3 10.81 12.71 -18.73
C GLY A 3 9.30 12.87 -18.59
N LEU A 4 8.51 12.30 -19.51
CA LEU A 4 7.04 12.31 -19.45
C LEU A 4 6.49 11.60 -18.21
N VAL A 5 7.03 10.42 -17.88
CA VAL A 5 6.59 9.66 -16.70
C VAL A 5 6.91 10.41 -15.42
N ASN A 6 8.10 11.01 -15.35
CA ASN A 6 8.62 11.65 -14.14
C ASN A 6 8.28 13.14 -14.02
N ALA A 7 7.49 13.70 -14.94
CA ALA A 7 7.13 15.12 -14.89
C ALA A 7 6.54 15.48 -13.52
N GLU A 8 7.05 16.55 -12.92
CA GLU A 8 6.64 17.05 -11.61
C GLU A 8 5.60 18.18 -11.74
N SER A 9 5.33 18.63 -12.97
CA SER A 9 4.28 19.61 -13.28
C SER A 9 3.67 19.38 -14.67
N GLN A 10 2.51 20.03 -14.91
CA GLN A 10 1.87 20.04 -16.23
C GLN A 10 2.79 20.65 -17.30
N GLN A 11 3.56 21.68 -16.96
CA GLN A 11 4.51 22.32 -17.88
C GLN A 11 5.61 21.34 -18.30
N GLU A 12 6.25 20.65 -17.35
CA GLU A 12 7.30 19.67 -17.67
C GLU A 12 6.77 18.51 -18.53
N TYR A 13 5.51 18.13 -18.32
CA TYR A 13 4.85 17.11 -19.13
C TYR A 13 4.62 17.60 -20.57
N ASP A 14 4.12 18.82 -20.74
CA ASP A 14 3.89 19.40 -22.06
C ASP A 14 5.21 19.64 -22.82
N ASP A 15 6.25 20.09 -22.14
CA ASP A 15 7.61 20.19 -22.70
C ASP A 15 8.13 18.81 -23.14
N GLY A 16 7.87 17.78 -22.32
CA GLY A 16 8.19 16.39 -22.66
C GLY A 16 7.46 15.86 -23.90
N LYS A 17 6.23 16.32 -24.16
CA LYS A 17 5.46 15.95 -25.36
C LYS A 17 6.02 16.63 -26.60
N VAL A 18 6.41 17.90 -26.48
CA VAL A 18 7.10 18.63 -27.56
C VAL A 18 8.40 17.92 -27.92
N ALA A 19 9.23 17.59 -26.93
CA ALA A 19 10.48 16.86 -27.15
C ALA A 19 10.25 15.46 -27.79
N LEU A 20 9.18 14.75 -27.40
CA LEU A 20 8.81 13.48 -28.03
C LEU A 20 8.49 13.67 -29.52
N LEU A 21 7.70 14.69 -29.85
CA LEU A 21 7.33 15.00 -31.23
C LEU A 21 8.55 15.45 -32.06
N GLU A 22 9.45 16.25 -31.48
CA GLU A 22 10.71 16.64 -32.11
C GLU A 22 11.61 15.43 -32.43
N THR A 23 11.62 14.41 -31.55
CA THR A 23 12.36 13.15 -31.79
C THR A 23 11.76 12.34 -32.96
N LEU A 24 10.52 12.64 -33.34
CA LEU A 24 9.80 12.04 -34.45
C LEU A 24 9.75 12.99 -35.65
N ASP A 25 10.77 13.82 -35.83
CA ASP A 25 10.90 14.80 -36.93
C ASP A 25 9.73 15.80 -37.02
N SER A 26 9.09 16.07 -35.87
CA SER A 26 7.87 16.89 -35.77
C SER A 26 6.67 16.37 -36.58
N ASP A 27 6.67 15.09 -36.92
CA ASP A 27 5.59 14.45 -37.65
C ASP A 27 4.45 14.03 -36.72
N LYS A 28 3.32 14.75 -36.81
CA LYS A 28 2.11 14.47 -36.03
C LYS A 28 1.34 13.25 -36.54
N GLU A 29 1.55 12.86 -37.80
CA GLU A 29 0.95 11.66 -38.39
C GLU A 29 1.81 10.42 -38.14
N ASN A 30 2.94 10.57 -37.44
CA ASN A 30 3.75 9.45 -37.01
C ASN A 30 2.91 8.49 -36.16
N HIS A 31 2.89 7.22 -36.55
CA HIS A 31 2.06 6.20 -35.91
C HIS A 31 2.33 6.07 -34.40
N LEU A 32 3.59 6.25 -33.97
CA LEU A 32 3.94 6.22 -32.54
C LEU A 32 3.37 7.43 -31.80
N TYR A 33 3.46 8.62 -32.41
CA TYR A 33 2.91 9.83 -31.81
C TYR A 33 1.39 9.78 -31.71
N MET A 34 0.71 9.37 -32.78
CA MET A 34 -0.75 9.19 -32.78
C MET A 34 -1.18 8.17 -31.72
N SER A 35 -0.52 7.01 -31.67
CA SER A 35 -0.80 5.99 -30.66
C SER A 35 -0.55 6.49 -29.24
N PHE A 36 0.50 7.30 -29.04
CA PHE A 36 0.78 7.92 -27.74
C PHE A 36 -0.33 8.89 -27.34
N MET A 37 -0.74 9.80 -28.23
CA MET A 37 -1.82 10.75 -27.97
C MET A 37 -3.15 10.06 -27.70
N GLN A 38 -3.44 8.97 -28.42
CA GLN A 38 -4.71 8.25 -28.28
C GLN A 38 -4.80 7.44 -26.97
N HIS A 39 -3.71 6.76 -26.58
CA HIS A 39 -3.76 5.76 -25.51
C HIS A 39 -3.04 6.18 -24.22
N TRP A 40 -1.96 6.94 -24.34
CA TRP A 40 -1.13 7.32 -23.18
C TRP A 40 -1.49 8.72 -22.65
N ASP A 41 -1.66 9.71 -23.53
CA ASP A 41 -1.99 11.08 -23.10
C ASP A 41 -3.37 11.17 -22.42
N THR A 42 -4.31 10.34 -22.86
CA THR A 42 -5.67 10.24 -22.29
C THR A 42 -5.72 9.58 -20.90
N THR A 43 -4.66 8.88 -20.48
CA THR A 43 -4.58 8.11 -19.23
C THR A 43 -3.51 8.64 -18.27
N THR A 44 -3.09 9.90 -18.44
CA THR A 44 -1.98 10.51 -17.69
C THR A 44 -2.12 10.46 -16.18
N ASP A 45 -3.35 10.50 -15.65
CA ASP A 45 -3.61 10.37 -14.21
C ASP A 45 -3.15 9.03 -13.63
N GLU A 46 -3.06 7.99 -14.48
CA GLU A 46 -2.65 6.67 -14.06
C GLU A 46 -1.14 6.49 -13.99
N TRP A 47 -0.33 7.28 -14.70
CA TRP A 47 1.10 6.99 -14.89
C TRP A 47 2.07 8.17 -14.77
N VAL A 48 1.60 9.41 -14.85
CA VAL A 48 2.42 10.61 -14.69
C VAL A 48 2.58 10.96 -13.21
N MET A 49 3.81 11.25 -12.77
CA MET A 49 4.14 11.43 -11.36
C MET A 49 3.34 12.55 -10.67
N PHE A 50 3.23 13.74 -11.25
CA PHE A 50 2.53 14.86 -10.60
C PHE A 50 1.01 14.68 -10.47
N LYS A 51 0.42 13.79 -11.28
CA LYS A 51 -1.03 13.50 -11.25
C LYS A 51 -1.39 12.34 -10.31
N ARG A 52 -0.41 11.54 -9.92
CA ARG A 52 -0.58 10.41 -8.99
C ARG A 52 -0.64 10.90 -7.52
N GLY A 53 -1.80 11.44 -7.17
CA GLY A 53 -2.32 11.85 -5.84
C GLY A 53 -1.55 11.51 -4.55
N GLY A 54 -0.32 12.01 -4.37
CA GLY A 54 0.39 12.01 -3.09
C GLY A 54 0.69 10.65 -2.46
N VAL A 55 0.49 9.55 -3.20
CA VAL A 55 0.78 8.21 -2.71
C VAL A 55 2.30 7.99 -2.77
N PRO A 56 2.98 7.64 -1.66
CA PRO A 56 4.42 7.43 -1.66
C PRO A 56 4.77 6.19 -2.50
N HIS A 57 5.17 6.42 -3.74
CA HIS A 57 5.50 5.36 -4.69
C HIS A 57 6.94 4.90 -4.61
N LEU A 58 7.83 5.56 -3.83
CA LEU A 58 9.24 5.17 -3.62
C LEU A 58 10.02 4.82 -4.91
N LYS A 59 9.68 5.45 -6.05
CA LYS A 59 10.15 5.08 -7.41
C LYS A 59 9.86 3.62 -7.83
N ASN A 60 9.03 2.93 -7.07
CA ASN A 60 8.46 1.63 -7.35
C ASN A 60 7.22 1.77 -8.23
N ASN A 61 7.43 2.00 -9.52
CA ASN A 61 6.33 1.97 -10.49
C ASN A 61 5.95 0.52 -10.82
N THR A 62 4.69 0.29 -11.17
CA THR A 62 4.17 -1.03 -11.56
C THR A 62 5.00 -1.69 -12.66
N ASN A 63 5.58 -0.90 -13.56
CA ASN A 63 6.44 -1.39 -14.63
C ASN A 63 7.71 -2.07 -14.11
N ASN A 64 8.40 -1.51 -13.10
CA ASN A 64 9.58 -2.13 -12.49
C ASN A 64 9.26 -3.50 -11.89
N ARG A 65 8.07 -3.65 -11.28
CA ARG A 65 7.58 -4.93 -10.74
C ARG A 65 7.29 -5.93 -11.86
N LEU A 66 6.62 -5.47 -12.93
CA LEU A 66 6.28 -6.30 -14.09
C LEU A 66 7.54 -6.75 -14.83
N GLU A 67 8.46 -5.84 -15.14
CA GLU A 67 9.73 -6.15 -15.78
C GLU A 67 10.58 -7.10 -14.93
N THR A 68 10.60 -6.92 -13.61
CA THR A 68 11.32 -7.83 -12.70
C THR A 68 10.72 -9.24 -12.74
N LYS A 69 9.38 -9.36 -12.73
CA LYS A 69 8.70 -10.65 -12.86
C LYS A 69 8.97 -11.27 -14.24
N TRP A 70 8.84 -10.49 -15.30
CA TRP A 70 9.08 -10.93 -16.68
C TRP A 70 10.52 -11.39 -16.89
N ARG A 71 11.49 -10.70 -16.29
CA ARG A 71 12.90 -11.12 -16.31
C ARG A 71 13.11 -12.48 -15.63
N ARG A 72 12.34 -12.82 -14.60
CA ARG A 72 12.41 -14.15 -13.96
C ARG A 72 11.79 -15.22 -14.86
N VAL A 73 10.66 -14.94 -15.49
CA VAL A 73 10.00 -15.85 -16.45
C VAL A 73 10.93 -16.16 -17.63
N LYS A 74 11.57 -15.14 -18.21
CA LYS A 74 12.55 -15.30 -19.30
C LYS A 74 13.79 -16.15 -18.95
N LYS A 75 14.06 -16.41 -17.67
CA LYS A 75 15.14 -17.33 -17.27
C LYS A 75 14.72 -18.80 -17.31
N VAL A 76 13.42 -19.06 -17.28
CA VAL A 76 12.83 -20.40 -17.21
C VAL A 76 12.25 -20.81 -18.56
N VAL A 77 11.75 -19.84 -19.32
CA VAL A 77 11.23 -20.02 -20.68
C VAL A 77 12.37 -19.94 -21.70
N ASP A 78 12.48 -20.96 -22.55
CA ASP A 78 13.37 -20.95 -23.73
C ASP A 78 12.64 -20.33 -24.94
N GLY A 79 13.38 -19.66 -25.82
CA GLY A 79 12.85 -19.11 -27.07
C GLY A 79 12.38 -20.17 -28.07
N ASN A 80 12.74 -21.44 -27.85
CA ASN A 80 12.31 -22.58 -28.67
C ASN A 80 10.95 -23.17 -28.25
N PHE A 81 10.33 -22.67 -27.17
CA PHE A 81 9.03 -23.16 -26.75
C PHE A 81 7.98 -22.83 -27.81
N THR A 82 7.15 -23.81 -28.14
CA THR A 82 5.90 -23.56 -28.86
C THR A 82 4.95 -22.70 -28.02
N ILE A 83 3.95 -22.09 -28.65
CA ILE A 83 2.96 -21.26 -27.93
C ILE A 83 2.26 -22.09 -26.85
N ASP A 84 1.91 -23.35 -27.13
CA ASP A 84 1.22 -24.22 -26.18
C ASP A 84 2.11 -24.58 -24.97
N GLU A 85 3.39 -24.88 -25.21
CA GLU A 85 4.37 -25.14 -24.14
C GLU A 85 4.62 -23.90 -23.28
N LEU A 86 4.69 -22.72 -23.90
CA LEU A 86 4.82 -21.45 -23.19
C LEU A 86 3.60 -21.17 -22.31
N VAL A 87 2.40 -21.32 -22.86
CA VAL A 87 1.15 -21.08 -22.13
C VAL A 87 1.01 -22.05 -20.97
N ALA A 88 1.27 -23.35 -21.19
CA ALA A 88 1.25 -24.34 -20.13
C ALA A 88 2.24 -24.00 -19.00
N MET A 89 3.48 -23.65 -19.34
CA MET A 89 4.50 -23.25 -18.36
C MET A 89 4.08 -22.00 -17.56
N LEU A 90 3.51 -20.98 -18.22
CA LEU A 90 3.05 -19.77 -17.54
C LEU A 90 1.91 -20.04 -16.55
N ILE A 91 0.94 -20.90 -16.93
CA ILE A 91 -0.15 -21.31 -16.05
C ILE A 91 0.41 -22.04 -14.82
N THR A 92 1.30 -23.02 -15.02
CA THR A 92 1.92 -23.75 -13.90
C THR A 92 2.72 -22.83 -12.96
N LEU A 93 3.46 -21.86 -13.52
CA LEU A 93 4.18 -20.88 -12.70
C LEU A 93 3.25 -19.98 -11.90
N GLN A 94 2.08 -19.62 -12.46
CA GLN A 94 1.05 -18.86 -11.76
C GLN A 94 0.42 -19.70 -10.64
N GLU A 95 -0.01 -20.92 -10.93
CA GLU A 95 -0.58 -21.85 -9.93
C GLU A 95 0.40 -22.06 -8.77
N TYR A 96 1.67 -22.32 -9.06
CA TYR A 96 2.70 -22.47 -8.03
C TYR A 96 2.88 -21.19 -7.19
N ALA A 97 2.82 -20.00 -7.81
CA ALA A 97 2.91 -18.75 -7.08
C ALA A 97 1.69 -18.51 -6.17
N GLU A 98 0.50 -18.87 -6.63
CA GLU A 98 -0.75 -18.79 -5.87
C GLU A 98 -0.76 -19.78 -4.70
N GLU A 99 -0.35 -21.03 -4.91
CA GLU A 99 -0.21 -22.03 -3.86
C GLU A 99 0.78 -21.58 -2.77
N ARG A 100 1.93 -21.03 -3.18
CA ARG A 100 2.90 -20.47 -2.22
C ARG A 100 2.34 -19.30 -1.45
N TYR A 101 1.59 -18.42 -2.11
CA TYR A 101 0.92 -17.31 -1.44
C TYR A 101 -0.11 -17.82 -0.43
N LEU A 102 -0.94 -18.78 -0.82
CA LEU A 102 -1.93 -19.39 0.08
C LEU A 102 -1.25 -20.11 1.24
N ALA A 103 -0.19 -20.86 1.01
CA ALA A 103 0.59 -21.52 2.07
C ALA A 103 1.14 -20.51 3.08
N GLU A 104 1.67 -19.38 2.61
CA GLU A 104 2.15 -18.30 3.48
C GLU A 104 0.98 -17.61 4.20
N PHE A 105 -0.13 -17.36 3.50
CA PHE A 105 -1.34 -16.78 4.08
C PHE A 105 -1.97 -17.65 5.17
N HIS A 106 -1.93 -18.98 5.00
CA HIS A 106 -2.43 -19.95 5.95
C HIS A 106 -1.41 -20.38 7.01
N ARG A 107 -0.15 -19.95 6.89
CA ARG A 107 0.88 -20.22 7.91
C ARG A 107 0.45 -19.63 9.24
N VAL A 108 0.52 -20.43 10.30
CA VAL A 108 0.15 -20.03 11.67
C VAL A 108 0.93 -18.79 12.08
N GLY A 109 0.23 -17.76 12.55
CA GLY A 109 0.80 -16.48 12.95
C GLY A 109 0.91 -15.42 11.84
N SER A 110 0.62 -15.76 10.59
CA SER A 110 0.59 -14.81 9.45
C SER A 110 -0.71 -14.03 9.37
N ARG A 111 -1.79 -14.57 9.95
CA ARG A 111 -3.07 -13.87 10.09
C ARG A 111 -3.02 -12.95 11.30
N PRO A 112 -3.43 -11.68 11.14
CA PRO A 112 -3.86 -10.90 12.29
C PRO A 112 -4.96 -11.66 13.00
N PRO A 113 -4.94 -11.74 14.34
CA PRO A 113 -6.09 -12.20 15.09
C PRO A 113 -7.30 -11.33 14.74
N MET A 114 -8.33 -11.95 14.14
CA MET A 114 -9.64 -11.33 13.98
C MET A 114 -10.25 -11.26 15.37
N ALA A 115 -10.13 -10.12 16.02
CA ALA A 115 -10.79 -9.89 17.30
C ALA A 115 -12.29 -9.76 17.06
N GLU A 116 -13.13 -10.20 18.00
CA GLU A 116 -14.58 -9.93 17.92
C GLU A 116 -14.88 -8.43 17.91
N ASP A 117 -13.98 -7.65 18.52
CA ASP A 117 -14.03 -6.20 18.55
C ASP A 117 -13.50 -5.57 17.24
N PRO A 118 -14.29 -4.68 16.59
CA PRO A 118 -13.89 -4.00 15.36
C PRO A 118 -12.62 -3.13 15.51
N GLU A 119 -12.40 -2.51 16.66
CA GLU A 119 -11.24 -1.65 16.92
C GLU A 119 -9.96 -2.48 17.02
N LEU A 120 -10.02 -3.60 17.75
CA LEU A 120 -8.90 -4.54 17.80
C LEU A 120 -8.62 -5.17 16.43
N THR A 121 -9.65 -5.50 15.64
CA THR A 121 -9.46 -6.03 14.29
C THR A 121 -8.74 -5.04 13.37
N GLY A 122 -9.06 -3.75 13.45
CA GLY A 122 -8.36 -2.70 12.71
C GLY A 122 -6.88 -2.61 13.11
N LEU A 123 -6.58 -2.70 14.40
CA LEU A 123 -5.21 -2.63 14.93
C LEU A 123 -4.39 -3.89 14.63
N ALA A 124 -5.03 -5.06 14.53
CA ALA A 124 -4.35 -6.32 14.25
C ALA A 124 -3.59 -6.30 12.92
N LEU A 125 -4.11 -5.59 11.91
CA LEU A 125 -3.47 -5.42 10.60
C LEU A 125 -2.23 -4.51 10.64
N GLN A 126 -2.15 -3.62 11.62
CA GLN A 126 -1.11 -2.60 11.72
C GLN A 126 0.02 -2.98 12.69
N LEU A 127 -0.29 -3.81 13.68
CA LEU A 127 0.62 -4.17 14.76
C LEU A 127 1.26 -5.55 14.55
N SER A 128 2.47 -5.74 15.07
CA SER A 128 3.04 -7.08 15.20
C SER A 128 2.21 -7.90 16.19
N ASN A 129 2.23 -9.24 16.08
CA ASN A 129 1.53 -10.14 17.02
C ASN A 129 1.90 -9.85 18.49
N TYR A 130 3.14 -9.46 18.78
CA TYR A 130 3.58 -9.10 20.12
C TYR A 130 2.89 -7.83 20.63
N ALA A 131 2.92 -6.75 19.83
CA ALA A 131 2.28 -5.49 20.18
C ALA A 131 0.76 -5.62 20.26
N PHE A 132 0.16 -6.37 19.33
CA PHE A 132 -1.27 -6.67 19.34
C PHE A 132 -1.70 -7.34 20.66
N ARG A 133 -0.96 -8.35 21.14
CA ARG A 133 -1.27 -9.01 22.43
C ARG A 133 -1.25 -8.03 23.60
N MET A 134 -0.31 -7.09 23.63
CA MET A 134 -0.28 -6.08 24.69
C MET A 134 -1.51 -5.19 24.67
N VAL A 135 -1.91 -4.72 23.49
CA VAL A 135 -3.09 -3.85 23.31
C VAL A 135 -4.37 -4.60 23.62
N ALA A 136 -4.52 -5.84 23.15
CA ALA A 136 -5.69 -6.67 23.39
C ALA A 136 -5.93 -6.92 24.89
N GLU A 137 -4.86 -7.13 25.67
CA GLU A 137 -4.98 -7.29 27.13
C GLU A 137 -5.38 -5.99 27.84
N GLN A 138 -4.91 -4.82 27.37
CA GLN A 138 -5.38 -3.53 27.90
C GLN A 138 -6.84 -3.25 27.52
N HIS A 139 -7.23 -3.57 26.29
CA HIS A 139 -8.59 -3.40 25.80
C HIS A 139 -9.61 -4.22 26.62
N LYS A 140 -9.29 -5.47 26.97
CA LYS A 140 -10.12 -6.29 27.86
C LYS A 140 -10.33 -5.67 29.24
N LEU A 141 -9.30 -5.02 29.79
CA LEU A 141 -9.40 -4.33 31.09
C LEU A 141 -10.25 -3.07 31.01
N ALA A 142 -10.23 -2.38 29.86
CA ALA A 142 -10.98 -1.15 29.63
C ALA A 142 -12.48 -1.39 29.39
N ILE A 143 -12.85 -2.47 28.70
CA ILE A 143 -14.24 -2.75 28.27
C ILE A 143 -14.91 -3.85 29.12
N GLY A 144 -14.15 -4.58 29.94
CA GLY A 144 -14.67 -5.67 30.75
C GLY A 144 -15.72 -5.22 31.78
N PRO A 145 -16.63 -6.12 32.24
CA PRO A 145 -17.65 -5.80 33.24
C PRO A 145 -17.09 -5.41 34.62
N THR A 146 -15.78 -5.60 34.84
CA THR A 146 -15.03 -5.17 36.03
C THR A 146 -14.21 -3.91 35.80
N ALA A 147 -14.40 -3.21 34.66
CA ALA A 147 -13.74 -1.95 34.38
C ALA A 147 -14.23 -0.88 35.37
N SER A 148 -13.36 -0.53 36.31
CA SER A 148 -13.56 0.52 37.30
C SER A 148 -12.29 1.36 37.33
N TYR A 149 -12.44 2.67 37.23
CA TYR A 149 -11.33 3.62 37.19
C TYR A 149 -11.63 4.80 38.11
N ASP A 150 -10.69 5.09 39.00
CA ASP A 150 -10.65 6.33 39.75
C ASP A 150 -9.95 7.38 38.90
N ILE A 151 -10.57 8.55 38.79
CA ILE A 151 -10.13 9.63 37.92
C ILE A 151 -9.73 10.82 38.78
N GLU A 152 -8.45 11.18 38.70
CA GLU A 152 -7.91 12.40 39.30
C GLU A 152 -7.53 13.38 38.19
N VAL A 153 -8.12 14.57 38.21
CA VAL A 153 -7.90 15.60 37.20
C VAL A 153 -7.03 16.70 37.80
N ASP A 154 -5.77 16.79 37.36
CA ASP A 154 -4.84 17.86 37.72
C ASP A 154 -4.60 18.79 36.52
N GLY A 155 -5.61 19.63 36.26
CA GLY A 155 -5.61 20.64 35.20
C GLY A 155 -5.48 20.07 33.79
N VAL A 156 -4.23 19.83 33.35
CA VAL A 156 -3.86 19.38 32.00
C VAL A 156 -3.69 17.85 31.92
N LYS A 157 -3.37 17.22 33.04
CA LYS A 157 -3.08 15.80 33.13
C LYS A 157 -4.22 15.11 33.88
N THR A 158 -4.71 14.04 33.29
CA THR A 158 -5.73 13.18 33.91
C THR A 158 -5.09 11.85 34.25
N THR A 159 -5.13 11.50 35.52
CA THR A 159 -4.61 10.26 36.04
C THR A 159 -5.77 9.28 36.22
N LEU A 160 -5.72 8.16 35.51
CA LEU A 160 -6.68 7.07 35.57
C LEU A 160 -6.06 5.91 36.33
N THR A 161 -6.60 5.57 37.50
CA THR A 161 -6.13 4.44 38.29
C THR A 161 -7.19 3.35 38.29
N ASN A 162 -6.82 2.13 37.90
CA ASN A 162 -7.70 0.97 38.04
C ASN A 162 -7.48 0.34 39.43
N PRO A 163 -8.41 0.48 40.39
CA PRO A 163 -8.22 0.01 41.76
C PRO A 163 -8.15 -1.53 41.87
N GLY A 164 -8.69 -2.26 40.88
CA GLY A 164 -8.62 -3.73 40.84
C GLY A 164 -7.26 -4.29 40.42
N THR A 165 -6.43 -3.50 39.72
CA THR A 165 -5.10 -3.92 39.25
C THR A 165 -3.95 -3.08 39.80
N GLY A 166 -4.25 -1.93 40.41
CA GLY A 166 -3.27 -0.96 40.90
C GLY A 166 -2.48 -0.25 39.78
N LYS A 167 -2.89 -0.39 38.51
CA LYS A 167 -2.26 0.29 37.38
C LYS A 167 -2.78 1.71 37.24
N THR A 168 -1.86 2.63 37.10
CA THR A 168 -2.14 4.05 36.89
C THR A 168 -1.67 4.46 35.50
N HIS A 169 -2.53 5.14 34.76
CA HIS A 169 -2.28 5.67 33.43
C HIS A 169 -2.44 7.19 33.46
N GLU A 170 -1.42 7.90 32.99
CA GLU A 170 -1.44 9.35 32.90
C GLU A 170 -1.74 9.78 31.47
N VAL A 171 -2.81 10.55 31.27
CA VAL A 171 -3.24 11.07 29.98
C VAL A 171 -3.05 12.58 30.00
N ASP A 172 -2.14 13.07 29.15
CA ASP A 172 -1.96 14.50 28.94
C ASP A 172 -2.86 14.96 27.79
N ALA A 173 -3.85 15.80 28.09
CA ALA A 173 -4.81 16.30 27.11
C ALA A 173 -4.17 17.21 26.03
N ARG A 174 -2.89 17.59 26.17
CA ARG A 174 -2.12 18.32 25.14
C ARG A 174 -1.50 17.41 24.10
N VAL A 175 -1.41 16.10 24.35
CA VAL A 175 -0.99 15.13 23.34
C VAL A 175 -2.15 14.99 22.36
N ARG A 176 -2.15 15.84 21.32
CA ARG A 176 -2.91 15.58 20.11
C ARG A 176 -2.40 14.25 19.56
N PHE A 177 -3.10 13.15 19.85
CA PHE A 177 -3.12 12.04 18.91
C PHE A 177 -3.59 12.64 17.60
N LEU A 178 -2.65 12.88 16.67
CA LEU A 178 -3.00 13.08 15.28
C LEU A 178 -3.69 11.78 14.86
N TYR A 179 -5.00 11.75 14.99
CA TYR A 179 -5.85 10.84 14.24
C TYR A 179 -5.63 11.17 12.78
N ILE A 180 -4.67 10.49 12.15
CA ILE A 180 -4.61 10.35 10.70
C ILE A 180 -5.62 9.26 10.34
N PHE A 181 -6.90 9.55 10.57
CA PHE A 181 -8.02 8.86 9.94
C PHE A 181 -8.93 9.94 9.36
N GLY A 182 -8.48 10.50 8.25
CA GLY A 182 -9.34 11.26 7.36
C GLY A 182 -10.24 10.28 6.60
N PHE A 183 -11.45 10.05 7.12
CA PHE A 183 -12.61 9.76 6.28
C PHE A 183 -13.65 10.82 6.62
N SER A 184 -13.69 11.87 5.78
CA SER A 184 -14.88 12.71 5.70
C SER A 184 -15.90 11.97 4.85
N VAL A 185 -17.14 11.92 5.33
CA VAL A 185 -18.33 11.76 4.48
C VAL A 185 -18.38 12.91 3.47
#